data_AF-A0A6M1SQD2-F1
#
_entry.id   AF-A0A6M1SQD2-F1
#
_cell.length_a   1.000
_cell.length_b   1.000
_cell.length_c   1.000
_cell.angle_alpha   90.00
_cell.angle_beta   90.00
_cell.angle_gamma   90.00
#
_symmetry.space_group_name_H-M   'P 1'
#
loop_
_entity.id
_entity.type
_entity.pdbx_description
1 polymer ?
#
loop_
_entity_poly.entity_id
_entity_poly.type
_entity_poly.pdbx_seq_one_letter_code
_entity_poly.pdbx_strand_id
1 'polypeptide(L)'
;MAEIEEGQSSDQGKAREWLARAMRAPRDPAWTADGIISDEWEPLSPVTGRLDAFEWKVPVASSTRPAALPPAAPEQAALPAQSEALLPLAPAENAQ
;
A
#
# COMPACT_ATOMS: atom_id res chain seq x y z
N MET A 1 8.29 -7.60 19.50
CA MET A 1 7.49 -7.38 20.73
C MET A 1 6.61 -8.58 21.12
N ALA A 2 6.21 -9.45 20.18
CA ALA A 2 5.38 -10.64 20.46
C ALA A 2 6.19 -11.93 20.78
N GLU A 3 7.52 -11.83 20.80
CA GLU A 3 8.44 -12.99 20.79
C GLU A 3 8.94 -13.37 22.20
N ILE A 4 8.51 -12.63 23.24
CA ILE A 4 9.11 -12.67 24.59
C ILE A 4 8.17 -13.36 25.63
N GLU A 5 6.98 -13.84 25.24
CA GLU A 5 5.99 -14.38 26.19
C GLU A 5 5.56 -15.85 25.93
N GLU A 6 6.28 -16.63 25.14
CA GLU A 6 5.93 -18.05 24.89
C GLU A 6 6.52 -18.99 25.95
N GLY A 7 6.25 -18.68 27.22
CA GLY A 7 6.70 -19.43 28.38
C GLY A 7 5.53 -19.80 29.29
N GLN A 8 4.84 -20.90 28.94
CA GLN A 8 3.99 -21.70 29.82
C GLN A 8 2.70 -21.05 30.36
N SER A 9 1.59 -21.36 29.65
CA SER A 9 0.29 -21.80 30.20
C SER A 9 -0.89 -21.11 29.49
N SER A 10 -1.70 -21.92 28.80
CA SER A 10 -3.14 -21.68 28.64
C SER A 10 -3.56 -20.27 28.15
N ASP A 11 -2.96 -19.79 27.06
CA ASP A 11 -3.10 -18.40 26.60
C ASP A 11 -4.23 -18.16 25.57
N GLN A 12 -5.23 -19.04 25.52
CA GLN A 12 -6.43 -18.82 24.69
C GLN A 12 -7.22 -17.58 25.15
N GLY A 13 -7.14 -17.24 26.44
CA GLY A 13 -7.75 -16.05 27.02
C GLY A 13 -7.10 -14.77 26.52
N LYS A 14 -5.77 -14.62 26.64
CA LYS A 14 -5.13 -13.39 26.15
C LYS A 14 -5.07 -13.36 24.63
N ALA A 15 -5.00 -14.48 23.92
CA ALA A 15 -5.15 -14.49 22.46
C ALA A 15 -6.50 -13.88 22.01
N ARG A 16 -7.61 -14.23 22.68
CA ARG A 16 -8.93 -13.62 22.43
C ARG A 16 -8.96 -12.15 22.82
N GLU A 17 -8.30 -11.78 23.91
CA GLU A 17 -8.18 -10.39 24.34
C GLU A 17 -7.40 -9.54 23.32
N TRP A 18 -6.28 -10.04 22.80
CA TRP A 18 -5.48 -9.39 21.76
C TRP A 18 -6.28 -9.22 20.46
N LEU A 19 -7.02 -10.25 20.04
CA LEU A 19 -7.93 -10.14 18.89
C LEU A 19 -9.04 -9.12 19.14
N ALA A 20 -9.65 -9.13 20.34
CA ALA A 20 -10.68 -8.15 20.70
C ALA A 20 -10.12 -6.73 20.71
N ARG A 21 -8.86 -6.55 21.13
CA ARG A 21 -8.15 -5.27 21.10
C ARG A 21 -7.88 -4.81 19.67
N ALA A 22 -7.42 -5.71 18.79
CA ALA A 22 -7.20 -5.40 17.38
C ALA A 22 -8.50 -5.03 16.66
N MET A 23 -9.59 -5.77 16.90
CA MET A 23 -10.90 -5.50 16.28
C MET A 23 -11.50 -4.13 16.64
N ARG A 24 -11.14 -3.60 17.81
CA ARG A 24 -11.63 -2.30 18.31
C ARG A 24 -10.65 -1.17 18.06
N ALA A 25 -9.50 -1.44 17.43
CA ALA A 25 -8.52 -0.41 17.15
C ALA A 25 -9.15 0.67 16.25
N PRO A 26 -8.93 1.95 16.57
CA PRO A 26 -9.32 3.02 15.66
C PRO A 26 -8.57 2.86 14.33
N ARG A 27 -9.12 3.44 13.26
CA ARG A 27 -8.42 3.50 11.98
C ARG A 27 -7.10 4.25 12.14
N ASP A 28 -6.12 3.83 11.36
CA ASP A 28 -4.87 4.57 11.24
C ASP A 28 -5.14 5.98 10.70
N PRO A 29 -4.42 6.99 11.21
CA PRO A 29 -4.47 8.33 10.63
C PRO A 29 -3.85 8.33 9.22
N ALA A 30 -4.35 9.22 8.38
CA ALA A 30 -3.87 9.43 7.02
C ALA A 30 -3.92 10.92 6.66
N TRP A 31 -3.24 11.31 5.58
CA TRP A 31 -3.31 12.66 5.06
C TRP A 31 -4.70 12.91 4.48
N THR A 32 -5.44 13.84 5.09
CA THR A 32 -6.84 14.13 4.71
C THR A 32 -7.04 15.62 4.45
N ALA A 33 -7.59 15.97 3.28
CA ALA A 33 -7.97 17.32 2.88
C ALA A 33 -9.28 17.30 2.09
N ASP A 34 -10.21 18.22 2.35
CA ASP A 34 -11.40 18.46 1.51
C ASP A 34 -12.20 17.18 1.11
N GLY A 35 -12.24 16.18 1.98
CA GLY A 35 -12.92 14.89 1.75
C GLY A 35 -12.09 13.82 1.01
N ILE A 36 -10.88 14.16 0.59
CA ILE A 36 -9.90 13.29 -0.06
C ILE A 36 -8.94 12.73 1.00
N ILE A 37 -8.58 11.46 0.83
CA ILE A 37 -7.54 10.78 1.61
C ILE A 37 -6.39 10.48 0.64
N SER A 38 -5.17 10.85 1.02
CA SER A 38 -3.94 10.58 0.28
C SER A 38 -2.98 9.72 1.11
N ASP A 39 -2.21 8.87 0.43
CA ASP A 39 -1.14 8.07 1.04
C ASP A 39 0.09 8.92 1.37
N GLU A 40 0.33 9.99 0.61
CA GLU A 40 1.42 10.94 0.80
C GLU A 40 0.90 12.37 1.05
N TRP A 41 1.74 13.20 1.67
CA TRP A 41 1.38 14.60 1.90
C TRP A 41 1.42 15.36 0.58
N GLU A 42 0.32 16.05 0.25
CA GLU A 42 0.26 16.94 -0.92
C GLU A 42 0.21 18.41 -0.48
N PRO A 43 0.99 19.30 -1.12
CA PRO A 43 1.03 20.70 -0.73
C PRO A 43 -0.24 21.48 -1.08
N LEU A 44 -1.03 21.02 -2.05
CA LEU A 44 -2.20 21.73 -2.57
C LEU A 44 -3.42 20.81 -2.54
N SER A 45 -4.56 21.35 -2.15
CA SER A 45 -5.83 20.64 -2.36
C SER A 45 -6.20 20.66 -3.84
N PRO A 46 -6.53 19.50 -4.46
CA PRO A 46 -7.02 19.46 -5.83
C PRO A 46 -8.45 20.02 -5.97
N VAL A 47 -9.18 20.17 -4.87
CA VAL A 47 -10.56 20.67 -4.86
C VAL A 47 -10.58 22.19 -4.73
N THR A 48 -9.82 22.74 -3.78
CA THR A 48 -9.88 24.15 -3.42
C THR A 48 -8.67 24.97 -3.88
N GLY A 49 -7.57 24.32 -4.27
CA GLY A 49 -6.30 24.97 -4.59
C GLY A 49 -5.59 25.59 -3.38
N ARG A 50 -6.08 25.35 -2.16
CA ARG A 50 -5.45 25.86 -0.93
C ARG A 50 -4.13 25.14 -0.66
N LEU A 51 -3.12 25.90 -0.28
CA LEU A 51 -1.84 25.38 0.20
C LEU A 51 -2.00 24.81 1.62
N ASP A 52 -1.29 23.71 1.90
CA ASP A 52 -1.24 23.04 3.21
C ASP A 52 -2.63 22.63 3.73
N ALA A 53 -3.45 22.08 2.84
CA ALA A 53 -4.79 21.61 3.17
C ALA A 53 -4.81 20.20 3.77
N PHE A 54 -3.76 19.40 3.55
CA PHE A 54 -3.68 18.01 4.02
C PHE A 54 -3.20 17.93 5.46
N GLU A 55 -4.06 17.42 6.33
CA GLU A 55 -3.79 17.22 7.75
C GLU A 55 -3.67 15.73 8.09
N TRP A 56 -2.76 15.39 9.00
CA TRP A 56 -2.61 14.02 9.51
C TRP A 56 -3.68 13.73 10.58
N LYS A 57 -4.76 13.04 10.20
CA LYS A 57 -5.87 12.72 11.11
C LYS A 57 -6.58 11.42 10.74
N VAL A 58 -7.36 10.90 11.68
CA VAL A 58 -8.21 9.72 11.44
C VAL A 58 -9.34 10.14 10.49
N PRO A 59 -9.46 9.56 9.28
CA PRO A 59 -10.48 9.98 8.33
C PRO A 59 -11.89 9.69 8.83
N VAL A 60 -12.73 10.73 8.87
CA VAL A 60 -14.17 10.63 9.18
C VAL A 60 -14.94 10.17 7.95
N ALA A 61 -14.81 8.89 7.63
CA ALA A 61 -15.56 8.17 6.60
C ALA A 61 -15.89 8.97 5.31
N SER A 62 -14.90 9.15 4.42
CA SER A 62 -15.19 9.10 2.98
C SER A 62 -15.14 7.63 2.58
N SER A 63 -16.31 7.02 2.34
CA SER A 63 -16.42 5.63 1.93
C SER A 63 -15.94 5.45 0.48
N THR A 64 -14.66 5.71 0.21
CA THR A 64 -14.04 5.17 -1.00
C THR A 64 -13.77 3.69 -0.73
N ARG A 65 -14.69 2.83 -1.17
CA ARG A 65 -14.44 1.39 -1.24
C ARG A 65 -13.35 1.24 -2.31
N PRO A 66 -12.15 0.69 -2.01
CA PRO A 66 -11.24 0.32 -3.08
C PRO A 66 -12.02 -0.60 -4.02
N ALA A 67 -12.09 -0.22 -5.30
CA ALA A 67 -12.74 -1.04 -6.31
C ALA A 67 -12.17 -2.44 -6.16
N ALA A 68 -13.05 -3.45 -6.00
CA ALA A 68 -12.60 -4.82 -5.91
C ALA A 68 -11.74 -5.09 -7.13
N LEU A 69 -10.46 -5.35 -6.91
CA LEU A 69 -9.59 -5.88 -7.94
C LEU A 69 -10.34 -7.09 -8.53
N PRO A 70 -10.60 -7.12 -9.85
CA PRO A 70 -11.17 -8.32 -10.44
C PRO A 70 -10.29 -9.49 -9.99
N PRO A 71 -10.88 -10.67 -9.68
CA PRO A 71 -10.08 -11.83 -9.32
C PRO A 71 -9.02 -11.97 -10.39
N ALA A 72 -7.75 -12.00 -9.97
CA ALA A 72 -6.65 -12.23 -10.88
C ALA A 72 -7.02 -13.51 -11.64
N ALA A 73 -7.32 -13.35 -12.94
CA ALA A 73 -7.33 -14.49 -13.83
C ALA A 73 -5.97 -15.18 -13.60
N PRO A 74 -5.91 -16.53 -13.56
CA PRO A 74 -4.65 -17.21 -13.34
C PRO A 74 -3.66 -16.70 -14.38
N GLU A 75 -2.77 -15.82 -13.93
CA GLU A 75 -1.64 -15.35 -14.69
C GLU A 75 -0.81 -16.61 -14.85
N GLN A 76 -0.97 -17.25 -16.01
CA GLN A 76 -0.11 -18.33 -16.43
C GLN A 76 1.29 -17.82 -16.17
N ALA A 77 2.03 -18.51 -15.32
CA ALA A 77 3.39 -18.17 -14.93
C ALA A 77 4.24 -17.95 -16.19
N ALA A 78 4.23 -16.73 -16.70
CA ALA A 78 5.16 -16.24 -17.68
C ALA A 78 6.41 -15.97 -16.85
N LEU A 79 7.20 -17.03 -16.68
CA LEU A 79 8.63 -16.92 -16.41
C LEU A 79 9.14 -15.72 -17.21
N PRO A 80 9.92 -14.80 -16.62
CA PRO A 80 10.46 -13.68 -17.37
C PRO A 80 11.25 -14.27 -18.53
N ALA A 81 10.69 -14.19 -19.74
CA ALA A 81 11.41 -14.46 -20.95
C ALA A 81 12.55 -13.45 -20.94
N GLN A 82 13.74 -13.97 -20.69
CA GLN A 82 14.98 -13.23 -20.58
C GLN A 82 14.99 -12.26 -21.75
N SER A 83 15.02 -10.95 -21.43
CA SER A 83 15.26 -9.89 -22.39
C SER A 83 16.65 -10.13 -22.97
N GLU A 84 16.74 -11.01 -23.96
CA GLU A 84 17.93 -11.20 -24.76
C GLU A 84 18.01 -9.94 -25.61
N ALA A 85 18.82 -9.01 -25.11
CA ALA A 85 19.09 -7.71 -25.69
C ALA A 85 19.51 -7.86 -27.15
N LEU A 86 18.56 -7.73 -28.06
CA LEU A 86 18.82 -7.47 -29.46
C LEU A 86 19.30 -6.01 -29.58
N LEU A 87 20.56 -5.78 -29.21
CA LEU A 87 21.28 -4.58 -29.60
C LEU A 87 21.38 -4.58 -31.13
N PRO A 88 20.90 -3.53 -31.83
CA PRO A 88 21.07 -3.46 -33.27
C PRO A 88 22.57 -3.35 -33.58
N LEU A 89 23.08 -4.30 -34.35
CA LEU A 89 24.43 -4.28 -34.91
C LEU A 89 24.50 -3.10 -35.90
N ALA A 90 25.07 -1.98 -35.48
CA ALA A 90 25.44 -0.90 -36.38
C ALA A 90 26.56 -1.39 -37.33
N PRO A 91 26.48 -1.15 -38.65
CA PRO A 91 27.59 -1.45 -39.54
C PRO A 91 28.68 -0.39 -39.32
N ALA A 92 29.77 -0.77 -38.67
CA ALA A 92 31.00 0.02 -38.67
C ALA A 92 31.78 -0.31 -39.94
N GLU A 93 31.54 0.50 -40.98
CA GLU A 93 32.44 0.67 -42.11
C GLU A 93 33.78 1.20 -41.58
N ASN A 94 34.86 0.46 -41.81
CA ASN A 94 36.21 1.01 -41.77
C ASN A 94 36.98 0.47 -42.98
N ALA A 95 37.00 1.28 -44.03
CA ALA A 95 37.96 1.19 -45.10
C ALA A 95 39.33 1.66 -44.58
N GLN A 96 40.31 0.76 -44.61
CA GLN A 96 41.64 0.92 -45.22
C GLN A 96 42.65 -0.07 -44.61
#